data_AF-A0A662R4I5-F1
#
_entry.id   AF-A0A662R4I5-F1
#
_cell.length_a   1.000
_cell.length_b   1.000
_cell.length_c   1.000
_cell.angle_alpha   90.00
_cell.angle_beta   90.00
_cell.angle_gamma   90.00
#
_symmetry.space_group_name_H-M   'P 1'
#
loop_
_entity.id
_entity.type
_entity.pdbx_description
1 polymer ?
#
loop_
_entity_poly.entity_id
_entity_poly.type
_entity_poly.pdbx_seq_one_letter_code
_entity_poly.pdbx_strand_id
1 'polypeptide(L)' 'MNPDLSELRSTVDTCEKDFSESSKSISILKEEDYPDTEAYLVDFYERIHGFLDRTNDLITAYREYIAVLEKVCTEQEE' A
#
# COMPACT_ATOMS: atom_id res chain seq x y z
N MET A 1 -4.86 24.74 -7.04
CA MET A 1 -4.66 23.33 -6.67
C MET A 1 -5.45 23.10 -5.39
N ASN A 2 -6.36 22.13 -5.37
CA ASN A 2 -7.18 21.86 -4.18
C ASN A 2 -6.26 21.30 -3.08
N PRO A 3 -6.13 21.94 -1.91
CA PRO A 3 -5.22 21.48 -0.84
C PRO A 3 -5.51 20.04 -0.41
N ASP A 4 -6.78 19.62 -0.49
CA ASP A 4 -7.24 18.25 -0.20
C ASP A 4 -6.66 17.22 -1.19
N LEU A 5 -6.61 17.55 -2.48
CA LEU A 5 -5.97 16.69 -3.50
C LEU A 5 -4.47 16.55 -3.30
N SER A 6 -3.80 17.59 -2.81
CA SER A 6 -2.35 17.52 -2.55
C SER A 6 -2.03 16.62 -1.37
N GLU A 7 -2.85 16.65 -0.33
CA GLU A 7 -2.71 15.80 0.85
C GLU A 7 -3.00 14.34 0.49
N LEU A 8 -4.11 14.06 -0.19
CA LEU A 8 -4.46 12.71 -0.65
C LEU A 8 -3.41 12.12 -1.60
N ARG A 9 -2.80 12.95 -2.47
CA ARG A 9 -1.67 12.49 -3.30
C ARG A 9 -0.47 12.07 -2.45
N SER A 10 -0.13 12.84 -1.42
CA SER A 10 0.95 12.47 -0.50
C SER A 10 0.64 11.18 0.26
N THR A 11 -0.62 10.94 0.61
CA THR A 11 -1.07 9.69 1.23
C THR A 11 -0.90 8.53 0.27
N VAL A 12 -1.35 8.66 -0.99
CA VAL A 12 -1.14 7.65 -2.04
C VAL A 12 0.34 7.33 -2.22
N ASP A 13 1.19 8.34 -2.37
CA ASP A 13 2.64 8.17 -2.55
C ASP A 13 3.27 7.39 -1.37
N THR A 14 2.78 7.64 -0.14
CA THR A 14 3.23 6.93 1.06
C THR A 14 2.77 5.46 1.04
N CYS A 15 1.50 5.22 0.74
CA CYS A 15 0.96 3.86 0.64
C CYS A 15 1.63 3.05 -0.48
N GLU A 16 1.95 3.66 -1.62
CA GLU A 16 2.69 3.01 -2.72
C GLU A 16 4.09 2.57 -2.27
N LYS A 17 4.78 3.44 -1.52
CA LYS A 17 6.09 3.14 -0.97
C LYS A 17 6.01 1.97 0.01
N ASP A 18 5.09 2.01 0.96
CA ASP A 18 4.92 0.95 1.96
C ASP A 18 4.54 -0.39 1.32
N PHE A 19 3.66 -0.38 0.32
CA PHE A 19 3.34 -1.55 -0.49
C PHE A 19 4.57 -2.11 -1.21
N SER A 20 5.38 -1.25 -1.83
CA SER A 20 6.61 -1.65 -2.53
C SER A 20 7.64 -2.25 -1.57
N GLU A 21 7.82 -1.65 -0.39
CA GLU A 21 8.73 -2.14 0.64
C GLU A 21 8.28 -3.49 1.20
N SER A 22 6.98 -3.67 1.45
CA SER A 22 6.42 -4.95 1.88
C SER A 22 6.55 -6.03 0.80
N SER A 23 6.37 -5.68 -0.48
CA SER A 23 6.57 -6.63 -1.58
C SER A 23 8.04 -7.07 -1.67
N LYS A 24 8.98 -6.12 -1.53
CA LYS A 24 10.41 -6.40 -1.51
C LYS A 24 10.80 -7.28 -0.33
N SER A 25 10.26 -7.01 0.86
CA SER A 25 10.57 -7.77 2.08
C SER A 25 10.18 -9.24 1.96
N ILE A 26 9.11 -9.55 1.22
CA ILE A 26 8.73 -10.94 0.89
C ILE A 26 9.68 -11.52 -0.16
N SER A 27 10.00 -10.77 -1.23
CA SER A 27 10.81 -11.28 -2.35
C SER A 27 12.25 -11.68 -1.98
N ILE A 28 12.79 -11.10 -0.90
CA ILE A 28 14.15 -11.39 -0.42
C ILE A 28 14.20 -12.51 0.62
N LEU A 29 13.05 -13.04 1.05
CA LEU A 29 13.01 -14.16 1.98
C LEU A 29 13.67 -15.39 1.36
N LYS A 30 14.51 -16.05 2.14
CA LYS A 30 15.07 -17.36 1.79
C LYS A 30 15.03 -18.28 2.99
N GLU A 31 14.60 -19.52 2.77
CA GLU A 31 14.52 -20.53 3.83
C GLU A 31 15.89 -20.80 4.48
N GLU A 32 17.00 -20.63 3.74
CA GLU A 32 18.38 -20.80 4.24
C GLU A 32 18.78 -19.79 5.34
N ASP A 33 18.06 -18.67 5.48
CA ASP A 33 18.31 -17.65 6.49
C ASP A 33 17.66 -18.00 7.86
N TYR A 34 16.94 -19.14 7.95
CA TYR A 34 16.16 -19.54 9.12
C TYR A 34 16.71 -20.79 9.79
N PRO A 35 16.53 -20.95 11.12
CA PRO A 35 17.00 -22.12 11.85
C PRO A 35 16.27 -23.42 11.44
N ASP A 36 15.01 -23.31 11.00
CA ASP A 36 14.18 -24.40 10.52
C ASP A 36 13.04 -23.89 9.62
N THR A 37 12.37 -24.82 8.93
CA THR A 37 11.25 -24.53 8.02
C THR A 37 10.05 -23.91 8.75
N GLU A 38 9.82 -24.23 10.03
CA GLU A 38 8.69 -23.67 10.78
C GLU A 38 8.89 -22.17 11.02
N ALA A 39 10.09 -21.77 11.45
CA ALA A 39 10.46 -20.37 11.62
C ALA A 39 10.35 -19.56 10.31
N TYR A 40 10.79 -20.15 9.19
CA TYR A 40 10.62 -19.56 7.86
C TYR A 40 9.15 -19.35 7.50
N LEU A 41 8.31 -20.38 7.69
CA LEU A 41 6.89 -20.31 7.36
C LEU A 41 6.17 -19.25 8.20
N VAL A 42 6.49 -19.15 9.49
CA VAL A 42 5.91 -18.12 10.38
C VAL A 42 6.21 -16.71 9.86
N ASP A 43 7.47 -16.38 9.60
CA ASP A 43 7.84 -15.04 9.08
C ASP A 43 7.23 -14.79 7.68
N PHE A 44 7.22 -15.81 6.82
CA PHE A 44 6.56 -15.72 5.52
C PHE A 44 5.07 -15.39 5.66
N TYR A 45 4.33 -16.09 6.53
CA TYR A 45 2.92 -15.82 6.75
C TYR A 45 2.67 -14.43 7.33
N GLU A 46 3.45 -14.01 8.33
CA GLU A 46 3.35 -12.67 8.93
C GLU A 46 3.53 -11.58 7.87
N ARG A 47 4.54 -11.73 7.00
CA ARG A 47 4.79 -10.74 5.92
C ARG A 47 3.72 -10.75 4.85
N ILE A 48 3.16 -11.92 4.49
CA ILE A 48 2.05 -12.00 3.55
C ILE A 48 0.81 -11.30 4.11
N HIS A 49 0.50 -11.50 5.39
CA HIS A 49 -0.61 -10.79 6.04
C HIS A 49 -0.38 -9.27 6.06
N GLY A 50 0.81 -8.83 6.44
CA GLY A 50 1.17 -7.41 6.38
C GLY A 50 1.09 -6.82 4.97
N PHE A 51 1.50 -7.58 3.95
CA PHE A 51 1.39 -7.16 2.55
C PHE A 51 -0.08 -7.00 2.10
N LEU A 52 -0.96 -7.90 2.52
CA LEU A 52 -2.40 -7.78 2.24
C LEU A 52 -3.01 -6.55 2.91
N ASP A 53 -2.61 -6.25 4.15
CA ASP A 53 -3.04 -5.03 4.84
C ASP A 53 -2.59 -3.78 4.08
N ARG A 54 -1.31 -3.70 3.68
CA ARG A 54 -0.80 -2.59 2.86
C ARG A 54 -1.46 -2.48 1.48
N THR A 55 -1.87 -3.61 0.90
CA THR A 55 -2.64 -3.62 -0.35
C THR A 55 -4.00 -2.96 -0.13
N ASN A 56 -4.69 -3.28 0.97
CA ASN A 56 -5.97 -2.67 1.32
C ASN A 56 -5.83 -1.16 1.62
N ASP A 57 -4.78 -0.77 2.34
CA ASP A 57 -4.46 0.64 2.61
C ASP A 57 -4.29 1.41 1.30
N LEU A 58 -3.49 0.88 0.36
CA LEU A 58 -3.24 1.50 -0.94
C LEU A 58 -4.51 1.60 -1.80
N ILE A 59 -5.33 0.54 -1.84
CA ILE A 59 -6.63 0.57 -2.53
C ILE A 59 -7.53 1.67 -1.96
N THR A 60 -7.54 1.83 -0.64
CA THR A 60 -8.36 2.84 0.05
C THR A 60 -7.88 4.25 -0.31
N ALA A 61 -6.57 4.50 -0.23
CA ALA A 61 -5.99 5.80 -0.59
C ALA A 61 -6.30 6.20 -2.05
N TYR A 62 -6.18 5.27 -3.00
CA TYR A 62 -6.55 5.55 -4.39
C TYR A 62 -8.05 5.82 -4.56
N ARG A 63 -8.92 5.07 -3.87
CA ARG A 63 -10.37 5.30 -3.95
C ARG A 63 -10.75 6.69 -3.47
N GLU A 64 -10.18 7.13 -2.34
CA GLU A 64 -10.41 8.48 -1.81
C GLU A 64 -9.86 9.56 -2.76
N TYR A 65 -8.65 9.37 -3.28
CA TYR A 65 -8.05 10.28 -4.24
C TYR A 65 -8.89 10.42 -5.53
N ILE A 66 -9.38 9.30 -6.07
CA ILE A 66 -10.24 9.28 -7.26
C ILE A 66 -11.58 9.98 -6.97
N ALA A 67 -12.22 9.69 -5.83
CA ALA A 67 -13.50 10.31 -5.49
C ALA A 67 -13.41 11.85 -5.40
N VAL A 68 -12.31 12.38 -4.85
CA VAL A 68 -12.09 13.84 -4.80
C VAL A 68 -11.75 14.40 -6.19
N LEU A 69 -10.99 13.69 -7.01
CA LEU A 69 -10.74 14.10 -8.40
C LEU A 69 -12.04 14.19 -9.19
N GLU A 70 -12.91 13.18 -9.10
CA GLU A 70 -14.22 13.17 -9.75
C GLU A 70 -15.09 14.34 -9.30
N LYS A 71 -15.14 14.62 -7.99
CA LYS A 71 -15.87 15.77 -7.44
C LYS A 71 -15.34 17.09 -8.01
N VAL A 72 -14.02 17.30 -8.01
CA VAL A 72 -13.41 18.54 -8.53
C VAL A 72 -13.66 18.72 -10.02
N CYS A 73 -13.66 17.64 -10.82
CA CYS A 73 -14.00 17.71 -12.23
C CYS A 73 -15.47 18.10 -12.44
N THR A 74 -16.39 17.51 -11.66
CA THR A 74 -17.82 17.76 -11.80
C THR A 74 -18.20 19.20 -11.41
N GLU A 75 -17.58 19.73 -10.35
CA GLU A 75 -17.79 21.12 -9.89
C GLU A 75 -17.20 22.18 -10.85
N GLN A 76 -16.33 21.80 -11.79
CA GLN A 76 -15.77 22.71 -12.80
C GLN A 76 -16.61 22.78 -14.09
N GLU A 77 -17.54 21.84 -14.28
CA GLU A 77 -18.45 21.78 -15.44
C GLU A 77 -19.77 22.55 -15.21
N GLU A 78 -20.05 22.95 -13.96
CA GLU A 78 -21.20 23.81 -13.56
C GLU A 78 -20.85 25.30 -13.49
#